data_AF-A0A2N7PYL9-F1
#
_entry.id   AF-A0A2N7PYL9-F1
#
_cell.length_a   1.000
_cell.length_b   1.000
_cell.length_c   1.000
_cell.angle_alpha   90.00
_cell.angle_beta   90.00
_cell.angle_gamma   90.00
#
_symmetry.space_group_name_H-M   'P 1'
#
loop_
_entity.id
_entity.type
_entity.pdbx_description
1 polymer ?
#
loop_
_entity_poly.entity_id
_entity_poly.type
_entity_poly.pdbx_seq_one_letter_code
_entity_poly.pdbx_strand_id
1 'polypeptide(L)' 'MHVYKRELPPKDGLINEQDFLNPLPSSCYNNYYLAVRNVSKYSSVSFETNHYSVPDTFFESKVMLKVYPDKNRVGRF' A
#
# COMPACT_ATOMS: atom_id res chain seq x y z
N MET A 1 40.45 0.43 -5.25
CA MET A 1 39.18 -0.33 -5.33
C MET A 1 39.43 -1.78 -4.94
N HIS A 2 39.14 -2.17 -3.71
CA HIS A 2 39.14 -3.59 -3.30
C HIS A 2 37.69 -4.07 -3.37
N VAL A 3 37.28 -4.58 -4.53
CA VAL A 3 36.07 -5.41 -4.59
C VAL A 3 36.47 -6.73 -3.94
N TYR A 4 36.04 -6.95 -2.70
CA TYR A 4 36.31 -8.20 -1.97
C TYR A 4 36.01 -9.39 -2.89
N LYS A 5 37.00 -10.26 -3.10
CA LYS A 5 36.82 -11.49 -3.85
C LYS A 5 35.79 -12.32 -3.09
N ARG A 6 34.56 -12.36 -3.61
CA ARG A 6 33.54 -13.27 -3.11
C ARG A 6 33.96 -14.68 -3.50
N GLU A 7 33.96 -15.60 -2.53
CA GLU A 7 34.30 -17.00 -2.80
C GLU A 7 33.28 -17.67 -3.73
N LEU A 8 32.04 -17.15 -3.72
CA LEU A 8 30.94 -17.67 -4.52
C LEU A 8 30.33 -16.57 -5.41
N PRO A 9 29.81 -16.96 -6.60
CA PRO A 9 28.95 -16.09 -7.38
C PRO A 9 27.75 -15.60 -6.55
N PRO A 10 27.24 -14.37 -6.78
CA PRO A 10 26.14 -13.81 -5.99
C PRO A 10 24.90 -14.70 -5.89
N LYS A 11 24.60 -15.45 -6.95
CA LYS A 11 23.47 -16.41 -6.97
C LYS A 11 23.66 -17.56 -5.97
N ASP A 12 24.86 -18.09 -5.85
CA ASP A 12 25.16 -19.28 -5.07
C ASP A 12 25.37 -18.90 -3.59
N GLY A 13 25.97 -17.73 -3.34
CA GLY A 13 26.04 -17.15 -2.00
C GLY A 13 24.65 -16.83 -1.43
N LEU A 14 23.74 -16.31 -2.24
CA LEU A 14 22.37 -16.01 -1.82
C LEU A 14 21.61 -17.26 -1.34
N ILE A 15 21.82 -18.41 -1.99
CA ILE A 15 21.20 -19.68 -1.58
C ILE A 15 21.71 -20.10 -0.20
N ASN A 16 23.01 -19.97 0.05
CA ASN A 16 23.62 -20.34 1.34
C ASN A 16 23.23 -19.37 2.48
N GLU A 17 23.00 -18.10 2.15
CA GLU A 17 22.62 -17.07 3.12
C GLU A 17 21.11 -17.09 3.42
N GLN A 18 20.30 -17.76 2.60
CA GLN A 18 18.84 -17.73 2.66
C GLN A 18 18.28 -18.14 4.04
N ASP A 19 18.90 -19.12 4.69
CA ASP A 19 18.50 -19.62 6.02
C ASP A 19 18.81 -18.63 7.16
N PHE A 20 19.68 -17.64 6.89
CA PHE A 20 20.07 -16.60 7.85
C PHE A 20 19.39 -15.25 7.56
N LEU A 21 18.64 -15.15 6.45
CA LEU A 21 17.88 -13.95 6.15
C LEU A 21 16.67 -13.87 7.08
N ASN A 22 16.39 -12.65 7.54
CA ASN A 22 15.12 -12.39 8.18
C ASN A 22 13.98 -12.74 7.21
N PRO A 23 12.89 -13.36 7.69
CA PRO A 23 11.75 -13.61 6.83
C PRO A 23 11.32 -12.30 6.20
N LEU A 24 10.91 -12.36 4.92
CA LEU A 24 10.33 -11.19 4.27
C LEU A 24 9.25 -10.64 5.20
N PRO A 25 9.24 -9.32 5.47
CA PRO A 25 8.14 -8.74 6.22
C PRO A 25 6.86 -9.21 5.55
N SER A 26 6.06 -9.97 6.29
CA SER A 26 4.86 -10.62 5.78
C SER A 26 4.03 -9.60 4.98
N SER A 27 3.34 -10.07 3.93
CA SER A 27 2.57 -9.35 2.90
C SER A 27 1.48 -8.36 3.40
N CYS A 28 1.60 -7.80 4.59
CA CYS A 28 0.86 -6.66 5.08
C CYS A 28 1.27 -5.37 4.36
N TYR A 29 2.47 -5.33 3.74
CA TYR A 29 2.85 -4.17 2.93
C TYR A 29 1.98 -4.15 1.68
N ASN A 30 1.03 -3.24 1.69
CA ASN A 30 0.16 -2.97 0.56
C ASN A 30 0.38 -1.50 0.23
N ASN A 31 0.63 -1.19 -1.06
CA ASN A 31 0.94 0.15 -1.50
C ASN A 31 -0.34 1.01 -1.47
N TYR A 32 -0.70 1.43 -0.26
CA TYR A 32 -1.72 2.41 -0.01
C TYR A 32 -1.23 3.42 1.02
N TYR A 33 -1.77 4.62 0.95
CA TYR A 33 -1.68 5.58 2.05
C TYR A 33 -3.07 5.86 2.60
N LEU A 34 -3.11 6.31 3.85
CA LEU A 34 -4.34 6.67 4.53
C LEU A 34 -4.59 8.17 4.39
N ALA A 35 -5.80 8.54 4.00
CA ALA A 35 -6.22 9.94 3.91
C ALA A 35 -7.50 10.16 4.71
N VAL A 36 -7.49 11.12 5.64
CA VAL A 36 -8.68 11.50 6.40
C VAL A 36 -9.43 12.60 5.65
N ARG A 37 -10.73 12.43 5.45
CA ARG A 37 -11.60 13.40 4.76
C ARG A 37 -12.88 13.64 5.54
N ASN A 38 -13.45 14.83 5.38
CA ASN A 38 -14.74 15.16 5.98
C ASN A 38 -15.88 14.63 5.09
N VAL A 39 -16.89 14.05 5.72
CA VAL A 39 -18.13 13.63 5.08
C VAL A 39 -19.04 14.84 4.91
N SER A 40 -19.56 15.03 3.70
CA SER A 40 -20.50 16.10 3.40
C SER A 40 -21.87 15.81 4.01
N LYS A 41 -22.75 16.82 4.01
CA LYS A 41 -24.15 16.66 4.44
C LYS A 41 -24.96 15.69 3.57
N TYR A 42 -24.46 15.36 2.39
CA TYR A 42 -25.09 14.46 1.44
C TYR A 42 -24.47 13.06 1.47
N SER A 43 -23.92 12.66 2.63
CA SER A 43 -23.23 11.38 2.82
C SER A 43 -22.21 11.11 1.71
N SER A 44 -21.34 12.09 1.40
CA SER A 44 -20.37 11.96 0.31
C SER A 44 -19.01 12.55 0.65
N VAL A 45 -17.96 12.03 0.01
CA VAL A 45 -16.58 12.45 0.20
C VAL A 45 -15.92 12.68 -1.14
N SER A 46 -15.35 13.87 -1.31
CA SER A 46 -14.53 14.22 -2.46
C SER A 46 -13.08 13.86 -2.19
N PHE A 47 -12.45 13.18 -3.14
CA PHE A 47 -11.02 12.90 -3.13
C PHE A 47 -10.45 13.11 -4.53
N GLU A 48 -9.50 14.05 -4.64
CA GLU A 48 -8.97 14.54 -5.91
C GLU A 48 -10.09 14.99 -6.85
N THR A 49 -10.27 14.32 -7.99
CA THR A 49 -11.32 14.60 -8.97
C THR A 49 -12.57 13.73 -8.80
N ASN A 50 -12.54 12.77 -7.88
CA ASN A 50 -13.61 11.79 -7.69
C ASN A 50 -14.50 12.11 -6.49
N HIS A 51 -15.75 11.65 -6.57
CA HIS A 51 -16.72 11.73 -5.51
C HIS A 51 -17.19 10.32 -5.16
N TYR A 52 -17.15 10.01 -3.87
CA TYR A 52 -17.55 8.71 -3.33
C TYR A 52 -18.76 8.91 -2.41
N SER A 53 -19.75 8.04 -2.52
CA SER A 53 -20.83 7.95 -1.56
C SER A 53 -20.35 7.27 -0.28
N VAL A 54 -20.90 7.71 0.84
CA VAL A 54 -20.73 7.14 2.16
C VAL A 54 -22.10 6.58 2.57
N PRO A 55 -22.18 5.36 3.12
CA PRO A 55 -23.45 4.80 3.58
C PRO A 55 -24.11 5.68 4.64
N ASP A 56 -25.43 5.82 4.60
CA ASP A 56 -26.19 6.64 5.56
C ASP A 56 -26.14 6.12 7.00
N THR A 57 -25.68 4.88 7.19
CA THR A 57 -25.40 4.30 8.51
C THR A 57 -24.11 4.84 9.15
N PHE A 58 -23.33 5.64 8.42
CA PHE A 58 -22.09 6.23 8.89
C PHE A 58 -22.35 7.64 9.43
N PHE A 59 -22.33 7.77 10.76
CA PHE A 59 -22.71 9.01 11.45
C PHE A 59 -21.52 9.93 11.76
N GLU A 60 -20.28 9.49 11.49
CA GLU A 60 -19.10 10.31 11.76
C GLU A 60 -18.87 11.36 10.69
N SER A 61 -18.40 12.54 11.11
CA SER A 61 -18.10 13.65 10.20
C SER A 61 -16.80 13.45 9.41
N LYS A 62 -16.04 12.39 9.69
CA LYS A 62 -14.76 12.08 9.05
C LYS A 62 -14.70 10.61 8.67
N VAL A 63 -14.09 10.33 7.52
CA VAL A 63 -13.81 8.97 7.06
C VAL A 63 -12.31 8.83 6.76
N MET A 64 -11.79 7.62 6.94
CA MET A 64 -10.43 7.25 6.56
C MET A 64 -10.46 6.48 5.25
N LEU A 65 -9.83 7.03 4.22
CA LEU A 65 -9.72 6.42 2.90
C LEU A 65 -8.39 5.66 2.77
N LYS A 66 -8.44 4.44 2.23
CA LYS A 66 -7.26 3.72 1.74
C LYS A 66 -7.06 4.06 0.28
N VAL A 67 -6.04 4.85 -0.02
CA VAL A 67 -5.76 5.33 -1.37
C VAL A 67 -4.63 4.50 -1.96
N TYR A 68 -4.90 3.84 -3.08
CA TYR A 68 -3.97 2.98 -3.79
C TYR A 68 -3.45 3.73 -5.03
N PRO A 69 -2.27 4.37 -5.00
CA PRO A 69 -1.76 5.19 -6.11
C PRO A 69 -1.58 4.39 -7.41
N ASP A 70 -1.26 3.10 -7.30
CA ASP A 70 -1.05 2.22 -8.46
C ASP A 70 -2.35 1.67 -9.06
N LYS A 71 -3.49 1.84 -8.37
CA LYS A 71 -4.80 1.37 -8.86
C LYS A 71 -5.53 2.48 -9.63
N ASN A 72 -4.98 2.88 -10.78
CA ASN A 72 -5.71 3.67 -11.77
C ASN A 72 -6.69 2.81 -12.60
N ARG A 73 -7.42 1.89 -11.96
CA ARG A 73 -8.44 1.09 -12.65
C ARG A 73 -9.82 1.72 -12.47
N VAL A 74 -10.29 2.33 -13.54
CA VAL A 74 -11.70 2.59 -13.83
C VAL A 74 -12.41 1.23 -13.95
N GLY A 75 -12.75 0.62 -12.81
CA GLY A 75 -13.64 -0.53 -12.76
C GLY A 75 -15.06 -0.01 -12.63
N ARG A 76 -15.82 -0.04 -13.74
CA ARG A 76 -17.29 -0.01 -13.66
C ARG A 76 -17.73 -1.21 -12.83
N PHE A 77 -18.57 -0.93 -11.84
CA PHE A 77 -19.30 -1.92 -11.05
C PHE A 77 -20.12 -2.85 -11.94
#